data_AF-A0AA40TH54-F1
#
_entry.id   AF-A0AA40TH54-F1
#
_cell.length_a   1.000
_cell.length_b   1.000
_cell.length_c   1.000
_cell.angle_alpha   90.00
_cell.angle_beta   90.00
_cell.angle_gamma   90.00
#
_symmetry.space_group_name_H-M   'P 1'
#
loop_
_entity.id
_entity.type
_entity.pdbx_description
1 polymer ?
#
loop_
_entity_poly.entity_id
_entity_poly.type
_entity_poly.pdbx_seq_one_letter_code
_entity_poly.pdbx_strand_id
1 'polypeptide(L)'
;HRLLYQAFPTIGGIVHTHSRHATIWAQAGQSIPATGTTHADYFYGSIPCTRKMTDEEINGEYEWETGNVIVETFEKQGIDAAQMPGVLVHSHGPFAWGKNAEDAVHNAIVLEEVAYMGIFCR
;
A
#
# COMPACT_ATOMS: atom_id res chain seq x y z
N HIS A 1 7.32 8.72 3.94
CA HIS A 1 8.38 7.84 4.51
C HIS A 1 8.56 8.03 6.01
N ARG A 2 9.02 9.20 6.51
CA ARG A 2 9.29 9.42 7.95
C ARG A 2 8.14 9.01 8.87
N LEU A 3 6.91 9.43 8.56
CA LEU A 3 5.72 9.08 9.34
C LEU A 3 5.54 7.56 9.42
N LEU A 4 5.65 6.84 8.29
CA LEU A 4 5.48 5.39 8.27
C LEU A 4 6.54 4.65 9.12
N TYR A 5 7.79 5.12 9.14
CA TYR A 5 8.79 4.57 10.05
C TYR A 5 8.47 4.79 11.54
N GLN A 6 7.80 5.91 11.86
CA GLN A 6 7.37 6.18 13.23
C GLN A 6 6.14 5.36 13.63
N ALA A 7 5.20 5.18 12.71
CA ALA A 7 3.94 4.48 12.94
C ALA A 7 4.06 2.96 12.90
N PHE A 8 4.98 2.41 12.10
CA PHE A 8 5.17 0.97 11.91
C PHE A 8 6.59 0.57 12.34
N PRO A 9 6.83 0.27 13.64
CA PRO A 9 8.18 0.07 14.17
C PRO A 9 8.95 -1.12 13.57
N THR A 10 8.26 -2.04 12.92
CA THR A 10 8.83 -3.27 12.35
C THR A 10 9.40 -3.09 10.95
N ILE A 11 9.13 -1.97 10.27
CA ILE A 11 9.58 -1.75 8.89
C ILE A 11 10.98 -1.14 8.86
N GLY A 12 11.84 -1.65 7.97
CA GLY A 12 13.23 -1.18 7.78
C GLY A 12 13.54 -0.67 6.37
N GLY A 13 12.57 -0.74 5.45
CA GLY A 13 12.65 -0.17 4.11
C GLY A 13 11.27 0.18 3.59
N ILE A 14 11.17 1.24 2.78
CA ILE A 14 9.93 1.69 2.16
C ILE A 14 10.21 1.99 0.68
N VAL A 15 9.33 1.54 -0.20
CA VAL A 15 9.33 1.81 -1.63
C VAL A 15 8.04 2.54 -1.98
N HIS A 16 8.16 3.58 -2.79
CA HIS A 16 7.04 4.27 -3.41
C HIS A 16 7.30 4.35 -4.92
N THR A 17 6.31 3.98 -5.71
CA THR A 17 6.38 4.02 -7.18
C THR A 17 5.02 4.36 -7.75
N HIS A 18 4.95 4.61 -9.05
CA HIS A 18 3.71 4.56 -9.84
C HIS A 18 3.75 3.36 -10.80
N SER A 19 4.00 2.16 -10.26
CA SER A 19 3.94 0.92 -11.06
C SER A 19 2.55 0.77 -11.66
N ARG A 20 2.48 0.41 -12.93
CA ARG A 20 1.34 0.73 -13.80
C ARG A 20 0.05 0.09 -13.30
N HIS A 21 0.09 -1.19 -12.93
CA HIS A 21 -1.11 -1.94 -12.56
C HIS A 21 -1.54 -1.64 -11.13
N ALA A 22 -0.61 -1.55 -10.19
CA ALA A 22 -0.95 -1.10 -8.83
C ALA A 22 -1.53 0.32 -8.82
N THR A 23 -0.98 1.23 -9.64
CA THR A 23 -1.55 2.57 -9.82
C THR A 23 -2.93 2.56 -10.47
N ILE A 24 -3.24 1.62 -11.38
CA ILE A 24 -4.61 1.46 -11.92
C ILE A 24 -5.61 1.17 -10.79
N TRP A 25 -5.29 0.25 -9.88
CA TRP A 25 -6.15 -0.05 -8.73
C TRP A 25 -6.28 1.15 -7.77
N ALA A 26 -5.18 1.86 -7.52
CA ALA A 26 -5.17 3.07 -6.71
C ALA A 26 -6.07 4.17 -7.30
N GLN A 27 -5.99 4.40 -8.61
CA GLN A 27 -6.84 5.36 -9.33
C GLN A 27 -8.31 4.92 -9.35
N ALA A 28 -8.57 3.62 -9.44
CA ALA A 28 -9.90 3.06 -9.34
C ALA A 28 -10.49 3.16 -7.92
N GLY A 29 -9.67 3.46 -6.90
CA GLY A 29 -10.10 3.50 -5.51
C GLY A 29 -10.50 2.13 -4.97
N GLN A 30 -9.83 1.07 -5.44
CA GLN A 30 -10.19 -0.32 -5.13
C GLN A 30 -9.03 -1.06 -4.47
N SER A 31 -9.32 -1.78 -3.39
CA SER A 31 -8.40 -2.75 -2.77
C SER A 31 -8.20 -3.96 -3.68
N ILE A 32 -7.01 -4.56 -3.67
CA ILE A 32 -6.71 -5.78 -4.44
C ILE A 32 -7.06 -7.01 -3.58
N PRO A 33 -8.09 -7.81 -3.92
CA PRO A 33 -8.44 -8.99 -3.15
C PRO A 33 -7.41 -10.13 -3.36
N ALA A 34 -7.14 -10.89 -2.30
CA ALA A 34 -6.30 -12.09 -2.38
C ALA A 34 -7.04 -13.22 -3.10
N THR A 35 -6.64 -13.52 -4.34
CA THR A 35 -7.30 -14.51 -5.21
C THR A 35 -6.35 -15.61 -5.71
N GLY A 36 -5.11 -15.63 -5.24
CA GLY A 36 -4.11 -16.63 -5.62
C GLY A 36 -2.98 -16.77 -4.60
N THR A 37 -2.24 -17.88 -4.68
CA THR A 37 -1.15 -18.18 -3.74
C THR A 37 0.02 -17.20 -3.86
N THR A 38 0.32 -16.70 -5.08
CA THR A 38 1.33 -15.64 -5.27
C THR A 38 1.06 -14.41 -4.42
N HIS A 39 -0.22 -14.06 -4.21
CA HIS A 39 -0.60 -12.98 -3.31
C HIS A 39 -0.40 -13.40 -1.85
N ALA A 40 -0.90 -14.58 -1.48
CA ALA A 40 -0.86 -15.09 -0.10
C ALA A 40 0.57 -15.28 0.44
N ASP A 41 1.56 -15.50 -0.42
CA ASP A 41 2.97 -15.65 -0.02
C ASP A 41 3.58 -14.33 0.52
N TYR A 42 2.98 -13.17 0.22
CA TYR A 42 3.54 -11.85 0.53
C TYR A 42 2.60 -10.93 1.29
N PHE A 43 1.29 -11.01 1.03
CA PHE A 43 0.27 -10.15 1.62
C PHE A 43 -0.80 -10.99 2.30
N TYR A 44 -0.96 -10.82 3.61
CA TYR A 44 -1.90 -11.62 4.40
C TYR A 44 -3.33 -11.05 4.34
N GLY A 45 -4.01 -11.23 3.20
CA GLY A 45 -5.38 -10.78 2.98
C GLY A 45 -5.48 -9.75 1.86
N SER A 46 -6.55 -8.95 1.80
CA SER A 46 -6.71 -7.93 0.77
C SER A 46 -5.70 -6.80 0.94
N ILE A 47 -5.01 -6.39 -0.13
CA ILE A 47 -4.15 -5.21 -0.13
C ILE A 47 -5.04 -3.97 -0.09
N PRO A 48 -4.98 -3.15 0.98
CA PRO A 48 -5.94 -2.08 1.19
C PRO A 48 -5.69 -0.89 0.26
N CYS A 49 -6.78 -0.30 -0.24
CA CYS A 49 -6.78 1.05 -0.78
C CYS A 49 -7.28 2.03 0.29
N THR A 50 -6.60 3.16 0.44
CA THR A 50 -7.04 4.22 1.35
C THR A 50 -8.37 4.83 0.90
N ARG A 51 -9.02 5.60 1.78
CA ARG A 51 -10.02 6.58 1.35
C ARG A 51 -9.36 7.71 0.53
N LYS A 52 -10.18 8.55 -0.10
CA LYS A 52 -9.73 9.85 -0.60
C LYS A 52 -9.28 10.74 0.57
N MET A 53 -8.19 11.47 0.36
CA MET A 53 -7.80 12.56 1.25
C MET A 53 -8.83 13.70 1.16
N THR A 54 -9.00 14.46 2.25
CA THR A 54 -9.84 15.67 2.25
C THR A 54 -9.09 16.84 1.61
N ASP A 55 -9.82 17.92 1.28
CA ASP A 55 -9.20 19.12 0.73
C ASP A 55 -8.20 19.74 1.74
N GLU A 56 -8.48 19.69 3.03
CA GLU A 56 -7.56 20.18 4.07
C GLU A 56 -6.28 19.34 4.14
N GLU A 57 -6.41 18.00 4.06
CA GLU A 57 -5.26 17.10 4.03
C GLU A 57 -4.40 17.29 2.78
N ILE A 58 -5.04 17.57 1.64
CA ILE A 58 -4.35 17.81 0.36
C ILE A 58 -3.65 19.16 0.35
N ASN A 59 -4.28 20.21 0.89
CA ASN A 59 -3.76 21.58 0.88
C ASN A 59 -2.83 21.89 2.08
N GLY A 60 -2.72 20.97 3.04
CA GLY A 60 -1.84 21.07 4.20
C GLY A 60 -0.45 20.45 3.95
N GLU A 61 0.05 19.71 4.95
CA GLU A 61 1.31 18.96 4.86
C GLU A 61 1.10 17.67 4.07
N TYR A 62 0.87 17.80 2.76
CA TYR A 62 0.38 16.74 1.87
C TYR A 62 1.09 15.39 2.04
N GLU A 63 2.42 15.35 2.04
CA GLU A 63 3.18 14.10 2.16
C GLU A 63 3.08 13.47 3.56
N TRP A 64 2.91 14.31 4.58
CA TRP A 64 2.69 13.87 5.95
C TRP A 64 1.28 13.31 6.11
N GLU A 65 0.28 14.03 5.59
CA GLU A 65 -1.12 13.62 5.61
C GLU A 65 -1.38 12.37 4.77
N THR A 66 -0.66 12.19 3.66
CA THR A 66 -0.64 10.91 2.92
C THR A 66 -0.21 9.78 3.86
N GLY A 67 0.82 10.00 4.67
CA GLY A 67 1.25 9.05 5.70
C GLY A 67 0.14 8.79 6.73
N ASN A 68 -0.50 9.84 7.25
CA ASN A 68 -1.58 9.71 8.22
C ASN A 68 -2.76 8.90 7.68
N VAL A 69 -3.17 9.13 6.43
CA VAL A 69 -4.28 8.40 5.80
C VAL A 69 -3.92 6.92 5.57
N ILE A 70 -2.65 6.61 5.29
CA ILE A 70 -2.17 5.21 5.28
C ILE A 70 -2.31 4.59 6.68
N VAL A 71 -1.82 5.25 7.73
CA VAL A 71 -1.89 4.73 9.11
C VAL A 71 -3.34 4.56 9.56
N GLU A 72 -4.19 5.56 9.33
CA GLU A 72 -5.63 5.53 9.60
C GLU A 72 -6.29 4.30 8.93
N THR A 73 -5.90 3.99 7.69
CA THR A 73 -6.45 2.86 6.94
C THR A 73 -6.16 1.53 7.63
N PHE A 74 -4.93 1.34 8.11
CA PHE A 74 -4.52 0.11 8.80
C PHE A 74 -5.17 -0.02 10.17
N GLU A 75 -5.20 1.07 10.95
CA GLU A 75 -5.82 1.08 12.28
C GLU A 75 -7.33 0.82 12.21
N LYS A 76 -8.06 1.52 11.33
CA LYS A 76 -9.51 1.37 11.21
C LYS A 76 -9.93 0.00 10.69
N GLN A 77 -9.11 -0.63 9.85
CA GLN A 77 -9.39 -1.97 9.30
C GLN A 77 -8.82 -3.10 10.16
N GLY A 78 -8.05 -2.79 11.22
CA GLY A 78 -7.42 -3.78 12.08
C GLY A 78 -6.35 -4.62 11.36
N ILE A 79 -5.60 -4.00 10.45
CA ILE A 79 -4.57 -4.65 9.63
C ILE A 79 -3.19 -4.45 10.30
N ASP A 80 -2.45 -5.53 10.49
CA ASP A 80 -1.05 -5.46 10.93
C ASP A 80 -0.12 -5.14 9.75
N ALA A 81 0.59 -4.01 9.84
CA ALA A 81 1.56 -3.59 8.82
C ALA A 81 2.73 -4.58 8.63
N ALA A 82 3.04 -5.41 9.63
CA ALA A 82 4.03 -6.48 9.49
C ALA A 82 3.54 -7.65 8.63
N GLN A 83 2.22 -7.84 8.51
CA GLN A 83 1.59 -8.91 7.71
C GLN A 83 1.08 -8.43 6.34
N MET A 84 1.00 -7.12 6.15
CA MET A 84 0.53 -6.48 4.93
C MET A 84 1.56 -5.44 4.44
N PRO A 85 2.63 -5.87 3.73
CA PRO A 85 3.75 -5.01 3.33
C PRO A 85 3.46 -4.06 2.16
N GLY A 86 2.21 -3.58 2.03
CA GLY A 86 1.80 -2.69 0.95
C GLY A 86 0.41 -2.10 1.10
N VAL A 87 0.21 -0.97 0.45
CA VAL A 87 -1.03 -0.18 0.44
C VAL A 87 -1.14 0.60 -0.87
N LEU A 88 -2.36 0.84 -1.31
CA LEU A 88 -2.65 1.75 -2.41
C LEU A 88 -3.19 3.07 -1.85
N VAL A 89 -2.58 4.19 -2.22
CA VAL A 89 -3.12 5.52 -1.88
C VAL A 89 -4.09 5.94 -2.97
N HIS A 90 -5.35 6.16 -2.60
CA HIS A 90 -6.44 6.48 -3.53
C HIS A 90 -6.06 7.63 -4.47
N SER A 91 -6.29 7.45 -5.78
CA SER A 91 -5.95 8.41 -6.84
C SER A 91 -4.47 8.73 -7.01
N HIS A 92 -3.57 7.98 -6.36
CA HIS A 92 -2.14 8.26 -6.38
C HIS A 92 -1.34 7.03 -6.86
N GLY A 93 -0.98 6.11 -5.97
CA GLY A 93 -0.14 4.97 -6.32
C GLY A 93 0.20 4.09 -5.13
N PRO A 94 0.98 3.02 -5.35
CA PRO A 94 1.39 2.10 -4.31
C PRO A 94 2.47 2.66 -3.37
N PHE A 95 2.38 2.25 -2.12
CA PHE A 95 3.47 2.22 -1.15
C PHE A 95 3.68 0.78 -0.70
N ALA A 96 4.93 0.35 -0.63
CA ALA A 96 5.34 -0.96 -0.14
C ALA A 96 6.45 -0.82 0.91
N TRP A 97 6.61 -1.80 1.78
CA TRP A 97 7.66 -1.81 2.79
C TRP A 97 8.18 -3.22 3.07
N GLY A 98 9.26 -3.31 3.83
CA GLY A 98 9.89 -4.58 4.18
C GLY A 98 10.91 -4.41 5.31
N LYS A 99 11.59 -5.50 5.66
CA LYS A 99 12.61 -5.54 6.74
C LYS A 99 13.82 -4.67 6.45
N ASN A 100 14.10 -4.43 5.17
CA ASN A 100 15.18 -3.57 4.68
C ASN A 100 14.82 -3.07 3.27
N ALA A 101 15.72 -2.29 2.64
CA ALA A 101 15.46 -1.71 1.33
C ALA A 101 15.23 -2.76 0.23
N GLU A 102 16.01 -3.86 0.22
CA GLU A 102 15.87 -4.94 -0.78
C GLU A 102 14.53 -5.66 -0.62
N ASP A 103 14.16 -6.03 0.61
CA ASP A 103 12.90 -6.69 0.93
C ASP A 103 11.69 -5.81 0.56
N ALA A 104 11.78 -4.49 0.78
CA ALA A 104 10.76 -3.55 0.36
C ALA A 104 10.60 -3.47 -1.17
N VAL A 105 11.71 -3.57 -1.93
CA VAL A 105 11.68 -3.64 -3.40
C VAL A 105 11.04 -4.95 -3.86
N HIS A 106 11.36 -6.08 -3.24
CA HIS A 106 10.70 -7.36 -3.54
C HIS A 106 9.19 -7.28 -3.34
N ASN A 107 8.73 -6.77 -2.19
CA ASN A 107 7.30 -6.61 -1.92
C ASN A 107 6.63 -5.65 -2.92
N ALA A 108 7.31 -4.59 -3.35
CA ALA A 108 6.80 -3.66 -4.37
C ALA A 108 6.61 -4.33 -5.74
N ILE A 109 7.53 -5.21 -6.14
CA ILE A 109 7.41 -5.95 -7.40
C ILE A 109 6.23 -6.93 -7.32
N VAL A 110 6.10 -7.67 -6.22
CA VAL A 110 4.97 -8.60 -6.07
C VAL A 110 3.63 -7.85 -6.03
N LEU A 111 3.57 -6.69 -5.37
CA LEU A 111 2.38 -5.82 -5.39
C LEU A 111 1.94 -5.47 -6.82
N GLU A 112 2.89 -5.14 -7.70
CA GLU A 112 2.61 -4.88 -9.11
C GLU A 112 2.12 -6.14 -9.85
N GLU A 113 2.73 -7.30 -9.62
CA GLU A 113 2.35 -8.56 -10.28
C GLU A 113 0.95 -9.03 -9.88
N VAL A 114 0.60 -8.97 -8.59
CA VAL A 114 -0.74 -9.36 -8.13
C VAL A 114 -1.79 -8.32 -8.51
N ALA A 115 -1.41 -7.05 -8.64
CA ALA A 115 -2.26 -6.02 -9.22
C ALA A 115 -2.55 -6.30 -10.71
N TYR A 116 -1.53 -6.67 -11.50
CA TYR A 116 -1.67 -7.05 -12.91
C TYR A 116 -2.63 -8.24 -13.06
N MET A 117 -2.33 -9.36 -12.41
CA MET A 117 -3.15 -10.57 -12.50
C MET A 117 -4.58 -10.32 -12.01
N GLY A 118 -4.72 -9.55 -10.93
CA GLY A 118 -6.01 -9.20 -10.33
C GLY A 118 -6.97 -8.48 -11.30
N ILE A 119 -6.45 -7.69 -12.25
CA ILE A 119 -7.28 -7.00 -13.25
C ILE A 119 -7.99 -8.01 -14.16
N PHE A 120 -7.29 -9.07 -14.56
CA PHE A 120 -7.76 -10.00 -15.58
C PHE A 120 -8.47 -11.24 -15.01
N CYS A 121 -8.35 -11.52 -13.72
CA CYS A 121 -9.02 -12.66 -13.08
C CYS A 121 -10.39 -12.31 -12.46
N ARG A 122 -10.83 -11.06 -12.56
CA ARG A 122 -12.12 -10.57 -12.05
C ARG A 122 -13.27 -10.85 -13.00
#